data_AF-A0A819P9V1-F1
#
_entry.id   AF-A0A819P9V1-F1
#
_cell.length_a   1.000
_cell.length_b   1.000
_cell.length_c   1.000
_cell.angle_alpha   90.00
_cell.angle_beta   90.00
_cell.angle_gamma   90.00
#
_symmetry.space_group_name_H-M   'P 1'
#
loop_
_entity.id
_entity.type
_entity.pdbx_description
1 polymer ?
#
loop_
_entity_poly.entity_id
_entity_poly.type
_entity_poly.pdbx_seq_one_letter_code
_entity_poly.pdbx_strand_id
1 'polypeptide(L)' 'SAASIKIDDPLPGTNDRIITIVGTPNQISQAQHLLQTAVRQSGLYPG' A
#
# COMPACT_ATOMS: atom_id res chain seq x y z
N SER A 1 12.95 9.10 -10.29
CA SER A 1 12.03 9.74 -9.33
C SER A 1 11.01 8.71 -8.85
N ALA A 2 10.97 8.40 -7.55
CA ALA A 2 10.02 7.45 -6.95
C ALA A 2 8.91 8.19 -6.18
N ALA A 3 7.79 7.50 -5.88
CA ALA A 3 6.76 8.01 -4.98
C ALA A 3 7.25 8.01 -3.53
N SER A 4 6.76 8.95 -2.72
CA SER A 4 6.85 8.87 -1.26
C SER A 4 5.71 8.01 -0.73
N ILE A 5 6.01 7.12 0.21
CA ILE A 5 5.04 6.20 0.80
C ILE A 5 5.13 6.32 2.33
N LYS A 6 3.99 6.54 2.98
CA LYS A 6 3.83 6.49 4.44
C LYS A 6 2.82 5.41 4.78
N ILE A 7 3.13 4.59 5.78
CA ILE A 7 2.23 3.56 6.31
C ILE A 7 1.97 3.90 7.78
N ASP A 8 0.74 4.23 8.11
CA ASP A 8 0.35 4.56 9.46
C ASP A 8 0.19 3.29 10.32
N ASP A 9 0.08 3.49 11.63
CA ASP A 9 -0.24 2.40 12.55
C ASP A 9 -1.62 1.82 12.25
N PRO A 10 -1.87 0.55 12.64
CA PRO A 10 -3.19 -0.05 12.47
C PRO A 10 -4.28 0.76 13.17
N LEU A 11 -5.46 0.83 12.55
CA LEU A 11 -6.61 1.47 13.18
C LEU A 11 -7.02 0.69 14.44
N PRO A 12 -7.40 1.37 15.54
CA PRO A 12 -7.76 0.72 16.79
C PRO A 12 -8.81 -0.38 16.59
N GLY A 13 -8.53 -1.58 17.11
CA GLY A 13 -9.44 -2.73 17.00
C GLY A 13 -9.42 -3.45 15.65
N THR A 14 -8.52 -3.09 14.74
CA THR A 14 -8.36 -3.73 13.43
C THR A 14 -6.89 -4.04 13.13
N ASN A 15 -6.65 -4.80 12.07
CA ASN A 15 -5.32 -4.93 11.45
C ASN A 15 -5.15 -3.99 10.23
N ASP A 16 -6.14 -3.11 9.98
CA ASP A 16 -6.17 -2.25 8.81
C ASP A 16 -5.21 -1.10 8.97
N ARG A 17 -4.40 -0.83 7.95
CA ARG A 17 -3.42 0.25 7.93
C ARG A 17 -3.75 1.24 6.83
N ILE A 18 -3.63 2.53 7.13
CA ILE A 18 -3.73 3.59 6.12
C ILE A 18 -2.38 3.73 5.43
N ILE A 19 -2.39 3.66 4.10
CA ILE A 19 -1.22 3.90 3.25
C ILE A 19 -1.44 5.20 2.48
N THR A 20 -0.53 6.15 2.65
CA THR A 20 -0.50 7.40 1.89
C THR A 20 0.61 7.35 0.86
N ILE A 21 0.28 7.65 -0.41
CA ILE A 21 1.24 7.69 -1.53
C ILE A 21 1.22 9.09 -2.14
N VAL A 22 2.39 9.71 -2.26
CA VAL A 22 2.55 11.06 -2.82
C VAL A 22 3.55 11.02 -3.97
N GLY A 23 3.14 11.55 -5.13
CA GLY A 23 3.97 11.61 -6.33
C GLY A 23 3.18 12.06 -7.55
N THR A 24 3.77 11.92 -8.73
CA THR A 24 3.07 12.10 -10.01
C THR A 24 2.07 10.95 -10.23
N PRO A 25 1.05 11.12 -11.09
CA PRO A 25 0.07 10.07 -11.36
C PRO A 25 0.71 8.73 -11.78
N ASN A 26 1.77 8.77 -12.59
CA ASN A 26 2.48 7.57 -13.02
C ASN A 26 3.20 6.88 -11.84
N GLN A 27 3.84 7.65 -10.95
CA GLN A 27 4.49 7.10 -9.76
C GLN A 27 3.49 6.49 -8.78
N ILE A 28 2.33 7.14 -8.60
CA ILE A 28 1.26 6.64 -7.74
C ILE A 28 0.72 5.32 -8.28
N SER A 29 0.41 5.25 -9.58
CA SER A 29 -0.09 4.04 -10.22
C SER A 29 0.89 2.86 -10.10
N GLN A 30 2.18 3.10 -10.34
CA GLN A 30 3.21 2.09 -10.17
C GLN A 30 3.31 1.60 -8.72
N ALA A 31 3.31 2.53 -7.75
CA ALA A 31 3.35 2.17 -6.33
C ALA A 31 2.12 1.34 -5.91
N GLN A 32 0.92 1.72 -6.37
CA GLN A 32 -0.30 0.95 -6.10
C GLN A 32 -0.24 -0.47 -6.66
N HIS A 33 0.25 -0.63 -7.89
CA HIS A 33 0.39 -1.95 -8.51
C HIS A 33 1.35 -2.85 -7.72
N LEU A 34 2.49 -2.31 -7.28
CA LEU A 34 3.47 -3.05 -6.47
C LEU A 34 2.90 -3.43 -5.11
N LEU A 35 2.19 -2.52 -4.44
CA LEU A 35 1.55 -2.81 -3.14
C LEU A 35 0.51 -3.92 -3.27
N GLN A 36 -0.37 -3.86 -4.27
CA GLN A 36 -1.35 -4.92 -4.51
C GLN A 36 -0.68 -6.27 -4.79
N THR A 37 0.43 -6.26 -5.53
CA THR A 37 1.20 -7.47 -5.82
C THR A 37 1.81 -8.05 -4.56
N ALA A 38 2.45 -7.21 -3.73
CA ALA A 38 3.04 -7.62 -2.46
C ALA A 38 1.99 -8.20 -1.49
N VAL A 39 0.81 -7.58 -1.39
CA VAL A 39 -0.28 -8.10 -0.54
C VAL A 39 -0.76 -9.46 -1.04
N ARG A 40 -0.99 -9.63 -2.35
CA ARG A 40 -1.36 -10.94 -2.93
C ARG A 40 -0.30 -12.02 -2.66
N GLN A 41 0.98 -11.66 -2.78
CA GLN A 41 2.09 -12.59 -2.55
C GLN A 41 2.31 -12.92 -1.07
N SER A 42 1.97 -12.00 -0.15
CA SER A 42 2.12 -12.20 1.30
C SER A 42 1.15 -13.24 1.89
N GLY A 43 0.19 -13.75 1.12
CA GLY A 43 -0.78 -14.73 1.58
C GLY A 43 -1.86 -14.16 2.51
N LEU A 44 -1.91 -12.84 2.70
CA LEU A 44 -2.93 -12.15 3.53
C LEU A 44 -4.30 -12.00 2.85
N TYR A 45 -4.52 -12.67 1.72
CA TYR A 45 -5.85 -12.90 1.16
C TYR A 45 -6.16 -14.40 1.28
N PRO A 46 -6.88 -14.85 2.31
CA PRO A 46 -7.67 -16.07 2.15
C PRO A 46 -8.78 -15.74 1.15
N GLY A 47 -8.88 -16.53 0.09
CA GLY A 47 -10.07 -16.51 -0.77
C GLY A 47 -11.33 -16.84 0.01
#